data_AF-A0A9D4Q2K4-F1
#
_entry.id   AF-A0A9D4Q2K4-F1
#
_cell.length_a   1.000
_cell.length_b   1.000
_cell.length_c   1.000
_cell.angle_alpha   90.00
_cell.angle_beta   90.00
_cell.angle_gamma   90.00
#
_symmetry.space_group_name_H-M   'P 1'
#
loop_
_entity.id
_entity.type
_entity.pdbx_description
1 polymer ?
#
loop_
_entity_poly.entity_id
_entity_poly.type
_entity_poly.pdbx_seq_one_letter_code
_entity_poly.pdbx_strand_id
1 'polypeptide(L)'
;MDLRRASVRSAFLGWSLGSILLANLINGTVKGSLVVQTPAVRIDSVADVMRLRPPPTPYTLKTGFLEKALEESPRAEFRAMHALMVRKGSFLVNYMDMVSPRTFDALMAGTGVQVSTEVAIVEHYHAACSSSGRRFHIAREPILEMMLTWYSSRSLPTCFLRQMELRTMWLTESGLPFYRRERFLSKIRSCVLRKRSARSEVQEHEALSLRDVKAAFYMPLALVAAAMVAFAAELLVAARCREVLASSQKVPGSATRRGRKEAWNHRDRATAPSVTGNASRLIVHLENII
;
A
#
# COMPACT_ATOMS: atom_id res chain seq x y z
N MET A 1 5.65 -50.69 -33.64
CA MET A 1 6.04 -49.73 -32.59
C MET A 1 5.06 -48.56 -32.65
N ASP A 2 4.30 -48.33 -31.56
CA ASP A 2 3.17 -47.39 -31.55
C ASP A 2 3.63 -45.91 -31.50
N LEU A 3 3.75 -45.30 -32.68
CA LEU A 3 4.01 -43.85 -32.85
C LEU A 3 3.03 -42.97 -32.05
N ARG A 4 1.77 -43.38 -31.91
CA ARG A 4 0.77 -42.66 -31.09
C ARG A 4 1.13 -42.63 -29.61
N ARG A 5 1.59 -43.75 -29.04
CA ARG A 5 2.00 -43.79 -27.62
C ARG A 5 3.24 -42.93 -27.37
N ALA A 6 4.17 -42.92 -28.33
CA ALA A 6 5.37 -42.08 -28.25
C ALA A 6 5.02 -40.57 -28.28
N SER A 7 4.11 -40.16 -29.18
CA SER A 7 3.66 -38.76 -29.29
C SER A 7 2.90 -38.26 -28.07
N VAL A 8 2.00 -39.08 -27.50
CA VAL A 8 1.29 -38.70 -26.27
C VAL A 8 2.26 -38.56 -25.09
N ARG A 9 3.26 -39.44 -24.99
CA ARG A 9 4.28 -39.38 -23.94
C ARG A 9 5.16 -38.13 -24.06
N SER A 10 5.60 -37.78 -25.26
CA SER A 10 6.42 -36.57 -25.46
C SER A 10 5.62 -35.29 -25.17
N ALA A 11 4.36 -35.23 -25.59
CA ALA A 11 3.47 -34.10 -25.27
C ALA A 11 3.26 -33.96 -23.75
N PHE A 12 3.02 -35.09 -23.05
CA PHE A 12 2.88 -35.08 -21.60
C PHE A 12 4.16 -34.65 -20.88
N LEU A 13 5.32 -35.13 -21.32
CA LEU A 13 6.62 -34.73 -20.77
C LEU A 13 6.91 -33.23 -20.99
N GLY A 14 6.62 -32.71 -22.19
CA GLY A 14 6.76 -31.28 -22.47
C GLY A 14 5.84 -30.43 -21.59
N TRP A 15 4.58 -30.85 -21.44
CA TRP A 15 3.60 -30.19 -20.59
C TRP A 15 3.99 -30.19 -19.11
N SER A 16 4.42 -31.34 -18.58
CA SER A 16 4.81 -31.47 -17.18
C SER A 16 6.07 -30.66 -16.87
N LEU A 17 7.08 -30.70 -17.75
CA LEU A 17 8.28 -29.88 -17.64
C LEU A 17 7.94 -28.38 -17.67
N GLY A 18 7.08 -27.96 -18.61
CA GLY A 18 6.59 -26.59 -18.68
C GLY A 18 5.86 -26.15 -17.40
N SER A 19 5.03 -27.03 -16.84
CA SER A 19 4.32 -26.77 -15.57
C SER A 19 5.27 -26.62 -14.38
N ILE A 20 6.31 -27.46 -14.30
CA ILE A 20 7.34 -27.36 -13.24
C ILE A 20 8.12 -26.05 -13.34
N LEU A 21 8.54 -25.68 -14.56
CA LEU A 21 9.25 -24.42 -14.79
C LEU A 21 8.38 -23.21 -14.42
N LEU A 22 7.11 -23.23 -14.83
CA LEU A 22 6.16 -22.16 -14.50
C LEU A 22 5.91 -22.08 -13.00
N ALA A 23 5.71 -23.21 -12.32
CA ALA A 23 5.53 -23.25 -10.86
C ALA A 23 6.75 -22.68 -10.12
N ASN A 24 7.96 -23.02 -10.56
CA ASN A 24 9.19 -22.48 -9.97
C ASN A 24 9.34 -20.98 -10.21
N LEU A 25 9.02 -20.48 -11.42
CA LEU A 25 9.04 -19.05 -11.73
C LEU A 25 8.07 -18.29 -10.83
N ILE A 26 6.81 -18.75 -10.74
CA ILE A 26 5.79 -18.12 -9.90
C ILE A 26 6.23 -18.15 -8.43
N ASN A 27 6.69 -19.30 -7.93
CA ASN A 27 7.17 -19.41 -6.54
C ASN A 27 8.34 -18.47 -6.26
N GLY A 28 9.26 -18.30 -7.21
CA GLY A 28 10.35 -17.34 -7.13
C GLY A 28 9.84 -15.89 -7.03
N THR A 29 8.91 -15.51 -7.91
CA THR A 29 8.32 -14.15 -7.89
C THR A 29 7.52 -13.87 -6.64
N VAL A 30 6.73 -14.84 -6.15
CA VAL A 30 5.93 -14.72 -4.92
C VAL A 30 6.84 -14.59 -3.71
N LYS A 31 7.86 -15.46 -3.57
CA LYS A 31 8.86 -15.34 -2.50
C LYS A 31 9.60 -14.00 -2.56
N GLY A 32 10.02 -13.57 -3.75
CA GLY A 32 10.68 -12.28 -3.94
C GLY A 32 9.79 -11.09 -3.52
N SER A 33 8.51 -11.14 -3.89
CA SER A 33 7.54 -10.09 -3.55
C SER A 33 7.18 -10.06 -2.07
N LEU A 34 7.15 -11.23 -1.42
CA LEU A 34 6.96 -11.34 0.04
C LEU A 34 8.19 -10.86 0.82
N VAL A 35 9.39 -11.04 0.26
CA VAL A 35 10.65 -10.56 0.85
C VAL A 35 10.77 -9.04 0.69
N VAL A 36 10.52 -8.52 -0.51
CA VAL A 36 10.64 -7.09 -0.83
C VAL A 36 9.28 -6.42 -0.72
N GLN A 37 8.90 -6.08 0.51
CA GLN A 37 7.78 -5.17 0.72
C GLN A 37 8.21 -3.76 0.30
N THR A 38 7.63 -3.25 -0.78
CA THR A 38 7.82 -1.85 -1.16
C THR A 38 7.35 -0.98 0.00
N PRO A 39 8.18 -0.06 0.50
CA PRO A 39 7.76 0.82 1.58
C PRO A 39 6.51 1.57 1.13
N ALA A 40 5.52 1.68 2.02
CA ALA A 40 4.34 2.50 1.77
C ALA A 40 4.76 3.91 1.29
N VAL A 41 3.98 4.50 0.39
CA VAL A 41 4.27 5.85 -0.14
C VAL A 41 4.42 6.82 1.03
N ARG A 42 5.61 7.39 1.16
CA ARG A 42 5.95 8.29 2.27
C ARG A 42 5.93 9.74 1.80
N ILE A 43 5.52 10.62 2.69
CA ILE A 43 5.59 12.06 2.48
C ILE A 43 7.03 12.50 2.80
N ASP A 44 7.78 12.89 1.79
CA ASP A 44 9.20 13.24 1.93
C ASP A 44 9.52 14.70 1.67
N SER A 45 8.59 15.41 1.04
CA SER A 45 8.71 16.81 0.69
C SER A 45 7.43 17.57 1.02
N VAL A 46 7.54 18.90 1.11
CA VAL A 46 6.37 19.78 1.25
C VAL A 46 5.46 19.67 0.02
N ALA A 47 6.04 19.43 -1.16
CA ALA A 47 5.27 19.21 -2.38
C ALA A 47 4.36 17.97 -2.28
N ASP A 48 4.84 16.88 -1.68
CA ASP A 48 4.04 15.66 -1.49
C ASP A 48 2.86 15.89 -0.53
N VAL A 49 3.07 16.68 0.53
CA VAL A 49 1.99 17.11 1.45
C VAL A 49 0.88 17.81 0.67
N MET A 50 1.26 18.72 -0.23
CA MET A 50 0.31 19.55 -0.98
C MET A 50 -0.38 18.80 -2.13
N ARG A 51 0.17 17.66 -2.58
CA ARG A 51 -0.45 16.81 -3.61
C ARG A 51 -1.62 15.98 -3.08
N LEU A 52 -1.64 15.68 -1.79
CA LEU A 52 -2.70 14.89 -1.17
C LEU A 52 -4.04 15.62 -1.19
N ARG A 53 -5.13 14.85 -1.38
CA ARG A 53 -6.51 15.35 -1.43
C ARG A 53 -7.38 14.51 -0.48
N PRO A 54 -7.84 15.07 0.65
CA PRO A 54 -7.55 16.41 1.18
C PRO A 54 -6.10 16.55 1.70
N PRO A 55 -5.49 17.75 1.65
CA PRO A 55 -4.15 17.94 2.20
C PRO A 55 -4.20 17.84 3.74
N PRO A 56 -3.25 17.13 4.37
CA PRO A 56 -3.21 17.01 5.81
C PRO A 56 -2.97 18.39 6.46
N THR A 57 -3.34 18.53 7.73
CA THR A 57 -3.19 19.79 8.47
C THR A 57 -1.74 19.94 8.94
N PRO A 58 -0.98 20.95 8.47
CA PRO A 58 0.39 21.15 8.93
C PRO A 58 0.36 21.86 10.29
N TYR A 59 1.10 21.39 11.28
CA TYR A 59 1.18 21.99 12.63
C TYR A 59 2.58 22.55 12.87
N THR A 60 2.68 23.78 13.33
CA THR A 60 3.94 24.38 13.82
C THR A 60 3.65 25.43 14.89
N LEU A 61 4.70 25.98 15.50
CA LEU A 61 4.56 27.05 16.49
C LEU A 61 4.24 28.38 15.84
N LYS A 62 3.24 29.05 16.40
CA LYS A 62 2.96 30.46 16.16
C LYS A 62 4.11 31.28 16.73
N THR A 63 4.57 32.29 16.00
CA THR A 63 5.70 33.19 16.30
C THR A 63 7.09 32.56 16.25
N GLY A 64 7.20 31.32 15.78
CA GLY A 64 8.50 30.69 15.57
C GLY A 64 9.22 31.23 14.32
N PHE A 65 10.54 31.07 14.26
CA PHE A 65 11.31 31.33 13.04
C PHE A 65 10.83 30.49 11.85
N LEU A 66 10.21 29.32 12.10
CA LEU A 66 9.63 28.46 11.07
C LEU A 66 8.46 29.11 10.36
N GLU A 67 7.60 29.85 11.08
CA GLU A 67 6.46 30.54 10.47
C GLU A 67 6.95 31.55 9.43
N LYS A 68 7.86 32.44 9.84
CA LYS A 68 8.47 33.43 8.94
C LYS A 68 9.25 32.78 7.80
N ALA A 69 10.00 31.71 8.07
CA ALA A 69 10.74 31.00 7.04
C ALA A 69 9.84 30.37 5.98
N LEU A 70 8.63 29.91 6.36
CA LEU A 70 7.64 29.39 5.42
C LEU A 70 6.94 30.52 4.65
N GLU A 71 6.64 31.63 5.32
CA GLU A 71 6.02 32.83 4.73
C GLU A 71 6.93 33.47 3.67
N GLU A 72 8.18 33.72 4.03
CA GLU A 72 9.19 34.41 3.20
C GLU A 72 9.93 33.45 2.27
N SER A 73 9.57 32.16 2.26
CA SER A 73 10.25 31.16 1.45
C SER A 73 10.19 31.52 -0.04
N PRO A 74 11.29 31.38 -0.81
CA PRO A 74 11.25 31.58 -2.26
C PRO A 74 10.41 30.51 -2.98
N ARG A 75 10.19 29.34 -2.34
CA ARG A 75 9.50 28.19 -2.93
C ARG A 75 7.99 28.30 -2.78
N ALA A 76 7.26 28.12 -3.88
CA ALA A 76 5.81 28.33 -3.92
C ALA A 76 5.06 27.33 -3.02
N GLU A 77 5.52 26.08 -2.96
CA GLU A 77 4.93 25.02 -2.14
C GLU A 77 5.05 25.29 -0.64
N PHE A 78 6.10 25.99 -0.20
CA PHE A 78 6.29 26.39 1.20
C PHE A 78 5.33 27.51 1.58
N ARG A 79 5.20 28.53 0.71
CA ARG A 79 4.21 29.61 0.89
C ARG A 79 2.77 29.08 0.84
N ALA A 80 2.50 28.08 0.00
CA ALA A 80 1.20 27.43 -0.05
C ALA A 80 0.90 26.62 1.23
N MET A 81 1.91 25.95 1.80
CA MET A 81 1.81 25.31 3.11
C MET A 81 1.55 26.35 4.21
N HIS A 82 2.28 27.47 4.23
CA HIS A 82 2.02 28.59 5.14
C HIS A 82 0.57 29.08 5.07
N ALA A 83 0.08 29.40 3.86
CA ALA A 83 -1.29 29.84 3.65
C ALA A 83 -2.33 28.79 4.10
N LEU A 84 -2.06 27.50 3.90
CA LEU A 84 -2.89 26.41 4.40
C LEU A 84 -2.95 26.40 5.92
N MET A 85 -1.83 26.67 6.60
CA MET A 85 -1.76 26.73 8.06
C MET A 85 -2.53 27.91 8.63
N VAL A 86 -2.40 29.09 8.00
CA VAL A 86 -3.18 30.29 8.35
C VAL A 86 -4.68 29.97 8.23
N ARG A 87 -5.10 29.40 7.09
CA ARG A 87 -6.51 29.07 6.83
C ARG A 87 -7.08 28.06 7.81
N LYS A 88 -6.30 27.06 8.22
CA LYS A 88 -6.72 26.01 9.16
C LYS A 88 -6.54 26.38 10.63
N GLY A 89 -5.91 27.51 10.94
CA GLY A 89 -5.58 27.90 12.31
C GLY A 89 -4.63 26.92 13.00
N SER A 90 -3.71 26.33 12.24
CA SER A 90 -2.82 25.27 12.74
C SER A 90 -1.45 25.76 13.24
N PHE A 91 -1.32 27.09 13.37
CA PHE A 91 -0.26 27.71 14.16
C PHE A 91 -0.60 27.64 15.64
N LEU A 92 0.19 26.86 16.38
CA LEU A 92 -0.02 26.56 17.78
C LEU A 92 0.70 27.59 18.64
N VAL A 93 -0.02 28.23 19.56
CA VAL A 93 0.55 29.30 20.41
C VAL A 93 1.51 28.72 21.44
N ASN A 94 1.14 27.60 22.07
CA ASN A 94 1.96 26.94 23.06
C ASN A 94 2.70 25.76 22.43
N TYR A 95 3.97 25.61 22.82
CA TYR A 95 4.76 24.45 22.47
C TYR A 95 4.16 23.13 22.94
N MET A 96 3.52 23.13 24.11
CA MET A 96 2.84 21.95 24.63
C MET A 96 1.64 21.52 23.76
N ASP A 97 1.08 22.40 22.95
CA ASP A 97 -0.03 22.05 22.06
C ASP A 97 0.43 21.19 20.88
N MET A 98 1.71 21.28 20.49
CA MET A 98 2.28 20.43 19.43
C MET A 98 2.24 18.95 19.83
N VAL A 99 2.44 18.69 21.12
CA VAL A 99 2.47 17.35 21.71
C VAL A 99 1.15 16.99 22.38
N SER A 100 0.13 17.85 22.23
CA SER A 100 -1.20 17.56 22.75
C SER A 100 -1.75 16.26 22.14
N PRO A 101 -2.59 15.52 22.88
CA PRO A 101 -3.23 14.31 22.37
C PRO A 101 -3.94 14.53 21.03
N ARG A 102 -4.56 15.70 20.85
CA ARG A 102 -5.25 16.08 19.61
C ARG A 102 -4.30 16.13 18.40
N THR A 103 -3.17 16.84 18.53
CA THR A 103 -2.18 16.94 17.44
C THR A 103 -1.54 15.58 17.21
N PHE A 104 -1.23 14.84 18.29
CA PHE A 104 -0.66 13.50 18.22
C PHE A 104 -1.59 12.53 17.46
N ASP A 105 -2.86 12.45 17.81
CA ASP A 105 -3.82 11.56 17.14
C ASP A 105 -4.04 11.95 15.68
N ALA A 106 -4.02 13.25 15.35
CA ALA A 106 -4.07 13.71 13.96
C ALA A 106 -2.86 13.24 13.14
N LEU A 107 -1.65 13.29 13.72
CA LEU A 107 -0.42 12.78 13.10
C LEU A 107 -0.51 11.26 12.89
N MET A 108 -1.04 10.54 13.88
CA MET A 108 -1.17 9.07 13.82
C MET A 108 -2.23 8.60 12.83
N ALA A 109 -3.30 9.37 12.68
CA ALA A 109 -4.32 9.12 11.66
C ALA A 109 -3.86 9.51 10.25
N GLY A 110 -2.66 10.08 10.08
CA GLY A 110 -2.17 10.59 8.79
C GLY A 110 -2.93 11.81 8.27
N THR A 111 -3.76 12.44 9.12
CA THR A 111 -4.53 13.65 8.79
C THR A 111 -3.78 14.93 9.14
N GLY A 112 -2.68 14.81 9.89
CA GLY A 112 -1.79 15.88 10.29
C GLY A 112 -0.36 15.65 9.82
N VAL A 113 0.39 16.74 9.65
CA VAL A 113 1.84 16.75 9.48
C VAL A 113 2.42 17.77 10.45
N GLN A 114 3.54 17.48 11.10
CA GLN A 114 4.17 18.42 12.02
C GLN A 114 5.46 18.95 11.44
N VAL A 115 5.60 20.27 11.48
CA VAL A 115 6.81 20.99 11.08
C VAL A 115 7.51 21.46 12.35
N SER A 116 8.62 20.81 12.68
CA SER A 116 9.40 21.07 13.89
C SER A 116 10.87 20.74 13.68
N THR A 117 11.70 21.09 14.67
CA THR A 117 13.10 20.69 14.68
C THR A 117 13.23 19.21 15.07
N GLU A 118 14.30 18.56 14.59
CA GLU A 118 14.61 17.16 14.93
C GLU A 118 14.73 16.98 16.45
N VAL A 119 15.30 17.95 17.15
CA VAL A 119 15.49 17.94 18.61
C VAL A 119 14.15 17.97 19.36
N ALA A 120 13.23 18.86 18.94
CA ALA A 120 11.91 18.98 19.57
C ALA A 120 11.09 17.69 19.44
N ILE A 121 11.14 17.06 18.26
CA ILE A 121 10.48 15.77 18.03
C ILE A 121 11.09 14.71 18.96
N VAL A 122 12.42 14.66 19.05
CA VAL A 122 13.10 13.65 19.87
C VAL A 122 12.73 13.74 21.33
N GLU A 123 12.72 14.94 21.88
CA GLU A 123 12.56 15.15 23.31
C GLU A 123 11.18 14.76 23.81
N HIS A 124 10.13 14.94 23.00
CA HIS A 124 8.75 14.79 23.48
C HIS A 124 8.05 13.53 22.98
N TYR A 125 8.36 13.09 21.76
CA TYR A 125 7.67 11.93 21.20
C TYR A 125 8.25 10.61 21.71
N HIS A 126 9.44 10.62 22.32
CA HIS A 126 10.02 9.42 22.93
C HIS A 126 9.09 8.75 23.95
N ALA A 127 8.49 9.54 24.85
CA ALA A 127 7.61 9.01 25.87
C ALA A 127 6.27 8.50 25.30
N ALA A 128 5.75 9.16 24.26
CA ALA A 128 4.48 8.77 23.63
C ALA A 128 4.61 7.53 22.71
N CYS A 129 5.80 7.30 22.16
CA CYS A 129 6.08 6.18 21.27
C CYS A 129 6.24 4.83 21.98
N SER A 130 6.73 4.82 23.23
CA SER A 130 7.09 3.58 23.92
C SER A 130 5.90 2.65 24.21
N SER A 131 4.68 3.19 24.27
CA SER A 131 3.49 2.45 24.73
C SER A 131 2.56 1.95 23.63
N SER A 132 2.66 2.47 22.40
CA SER A 132 1.53 2.44 21.47
C SER A 132 1.80 1.74 20.13
N GLY A 133 3.02 1.25 19.88
CA GLY A 133 3.41 0.67 18.58
C GLY A 133 3.34 1.68 17.42
N ARG A 134 3.09 2.95 17.73
CA ARG A 134 2.98 4.07 16.82
C ARG A 134 4.39 4.49 16.38
N ARG A 135 4.58 4.69 15.08
CA ARG A 135 5.86 5.09 14.53
C ARG A 135 5.72 6.30 13.63
N PHE A 136 6.71 7.18 13.70
CA PHE A 136 6.77 8.41 12.92
C PHE A 136 7.66 8.24 11.70
N HIS A 137 7.31 8.91 10.61
CA HIS A 137 8.20 9.11 9.48
C HIS A 137 8.69 10.56 9.49
N ILE A 138 10.00 10.75 9.41
CA ILE A 138 10.61 12.07 9.27
C ILE A 138 10.86 12.30 7.79
N ALA A 139 10.29 13.38 7.26
CA ALA A 139 10.47 13.78 5.87
C ALA A 139 11.96 14.01 5.55
N ARG A 140 12.36 13.72 4.31
CA ARG A 140 13.78 13.83 3.89
C ARG A 140 14.18 15.28 3.59
N GLU A 141 13.26 16.06 3.04
CA GLU A 141 13.50 17.45 2.70
C GLU A 141 13.54 18.31 3.98
N PRO A 142 14.69 18.95 4.29
CA PRO A 142 14.72 19.94 5.36
C PRO A 142 13.95 21.17 4.92
N ILE A 143 13.11 21.70 5.81
CA ILE A 143 12.40 22.96 5.54
C ILE A 143 13.35 24.14 5.70
N LEU A 144 14.19 24.08 6.73
CA LEU A 144 15.21 25.08 7.04
C LEU A 144 16.41 24.37 7.66
N GLU A 145 17.60 24.65 7.16
CA GLU A 145 18.84 24.25 7.81
C GLU A 145 19.27 25.36 8.77
N MET A 146 19.23 25.07 10.06
CA MET A 146 19.68 26.00 11.08
C MET A 146 20.94 25.49 11.74
N MET A 147 21.90 26.39 11.89
CA MET A 147 23.02 26.18 12.79
C MET A 147 22.67 26.79 14.15
N LEU A 148 22.83 26.00 15.21
CA LEU A 148 22.75 26.51 16.56
C LEU A 148 23.96 27.44 16.79
N THR A 149 23.69 28.72 17.01
CA THR A 149 24.73 29.74 17.23
C THR A 149 24.55 30.37 18.60
N TRP A 150 25.67 30.77 19.21
CA TRP A 150 25.63 31.57 20.43
C TRP A 150 25.39 33.03 20.05
N TYR A 151 24.37 33.64 20.65
CA TYR A 151 24.16 35.07 20.57
C TYR A 151 24.67 35.73 21.85
N SER A 152 25.51 36.75 21.70
CA SER A 152 26.08 37.51 22.81
C SER A 152 25.83 39.00 22.64
N SER A 153 25.68 39.72 23.75
CA SER A 153 25.61 41.18 23.73
C SER A 153 26.88 41.79 23.12
N ARG A 154 26.74 42.93 22.44
CA ARG A 154 27.89 43.74 21.97
C ARG A 154 28.74 44.29 23.12
N SER A 155 28.17 44.40 24.32
CA SER A 155 28.88 44.89 25.51
C SER A 155 29.78 43.84 26.16
N LEU A 156 29.77 42.59 25.68
CA LEU A 156 30.57 41.53 26.26
C LEU A 156 32.07 41.77 25.98
N PRO A 157 32.96 41.66 26.99
CA PRO A 157 34.40 41.83 26.76
C PRO A 157 34.92 40.87 25.69
N THR A 158 35.71 41.38 24.75
CA THR A 158 36.28 40.61 23.62
C THR A 158 37.09 39.40 24.09
N CYS A 159 37.79 39.52 25.22
CA CYS A 159 38.52 38.42 25.84
C CYS A 159 37.59 37.23 26.18
N PHE A 160 36.39 37.50 26.70
CA PHE A 160 35.42 36.46 27.04
C PHE A 160 34.84 35.81 25.77
N LEU A 161 34.50 36.62 24.76
CA LEU A 161 34.02 36.11 23.47
C LEU A 161 35.03 35.16 22.83
N ARG A 162 36.32 35.52 22.84
CA ARG A 162 37.39 34.67 22.33
C ARG A 162 37.50 33.34 23.10
N GLN A 163 37.33 33.37 24.42
CA GLN A 163 37.32 32.14 25.23
C GLN A 163 36.09 31.27 24.95
N MET A 164 34.91 31.86 24.73
CA MET A 164 33.71 31.11 24.31
C MET A 164 33.90 30.46 22.94
N GLU A 165 34.47 31.19 21.99
CA GLU A 165 34.75 30.70 20.63
C GLU A 165 35.75 29.53 20.67
N LEU A 166 36.87 29.68 21.37
CA LEU A 166 37.87 28.61 21.54
C LEU A 166 37.24 27.35 22.16
N ARG A 167 36.43 27.51 23.20
CA ARG A 167 35.74 26.36 23.83
C ARG A 167 34.71 25.72 22.90
N THR A 168 33.99 26.53 22.13
CA THR A 168 33.03 26.02 21.14
C THR A 168 33.76 25.24 20.05
N MET A 169 34.90 25.74 19.57
CA MET A 169 35.78 25.08 18.62
C MET A 169 36.26 23.73 19.17
N TRP A 170 36.76 23.69 20.40
CA TRP A 170 37.16 22.42 21.05
C TRP A 170 36.00 21.44 21.20
N LEU A 171 34.79 21.92 21.52
CA LEU A 171 33.59 21.08 21.55
C LEU A 171 33.27 20.51 20.17
N THR A 172 33.41 21.28 19.10
CA THR A 172 33.19 20.79 17.74
C THR A 172 34.27 19.79 17.30
N GLU A 173 35.55 20.09 17.57
CA GLU A 173 36.70 19.26 17.19
C GLU A 173 36.73 17.92 17.94
N SER A 174 36.28 17.91 19.20
CA SER A 174 36.15 16.68 19.99
C SER A 174 35.00 15.75 19.53
N GLY A 175 34.20 16.14 18.53
CA GLY A 175 33.09 15.34 18.03
C GLY A 175 31.90 15.23 18.99
N LEU A 176 31.88 16.03 20.06
CA LEU A 176 30.82 16.03 21.07
C LEU A 176 29.41 16.29 20.49
N PRO A 177 29.22 17.19 19.49
CA PRO A 177 27.94 17.37 18.82
C PRO A 177 27.44 16.10 18.12
N PHE A 178 28.35 15.34 17.49
CA PHE A 178 28.03 14.06 16.86
C PHE A 178 27.59 13.04 17.91
N TYR A 179 28.33 12.92 19.02
CA TYR A 179 27.96 12.03 20.12
C TYR A 179 26.60 12.37 20.72
N ARG A 180 26.32 13.66 20.97
CA ARG A 180 25.00 14.10 21.46
C ARG A 180 23.91 13.74 20.45
N ARG A 181 24.11 14.04 19.17
CA ARG A 181 23.14 13.71 18.12
C ARG A 181 22.86 12.21 18.10
N GLU A 182 23.87 11.36 18.11
CA GLU A 182 23.67 9.90 18.14
C GLU A 182 23.01 9.41 19.42
N ARG A 183 23.34 9.99 20.58
CA ARG A 183 22.67 9.67 21.85
C ARG A 183 21.21 10.12 21.87
N PHE A 184 20.87 11.20 21.19
CA PHE A 184 19.49 11.67 21.02
C PHE A 184 18.73 10.80 20.02
N LEU A 185 19.36 10.50 18.88
CA LEU A 185 18.81 9.63 17.86
C LEU A 185 18.59 8.21 18.38
N SER A 186 19.48 7.67 19.21
CA SER A 186 19.37 6.31 19.73
C SER A 186 18.10 6.10 20.56
N LYS A 187 17.69 7.11 21.35
CA LYS A 187 16.45 7.07 22.11
C LYS A 187 15.23 6.91 21.22
N ILE A 188 15.17 7.62 20.09
CA ILE A 188 14.02 7.58 19.18
C ILE A 188 14.08 6.50 18.11
N ARG A 189 15.13 5.67 18.07
CA ARG A 189 15.26 4.63 17.02
C ARG A 189 14.06 3.69 16.99
N SER A 190 13.43 3.41 18.13
CA SER A 190 12.19 2.61 18.21
C SER A 190 10.95 3.34 17.66
N CYS A 191 10.97 4.67 17.70
CA CYS A 191 9.85 5.56 17.39
C CYS A 191 9.84 6.03 15.93
N VAL A 192 11.01 6.12 15.28
CA VAL A 192 11.15 6.65 13.92
C VAL A 192 11.41 5.55 12.90
N LEU A 193 10.57 5.49 11.86
CA LEU A 193 10.72 4.61 10.69
C LEU A 193 11.90 5.06 9.82
N ARG A 194 13.13 4.69 10.22
CA ARG A 194 14.32 5.03 9.41
C ARG A 194 14.26 4.38 8.02
N LYS A 195 14.47 5.18 6.98
CA LYS A 195 14.56 4.76 5.56
C LYS A 195 15.71 3.79 5.28
N ARG A 196 16.79 3.86 6.07
CA ARG A 196 17.85 2.86 6.05
C ARG A 196 17.42 1.71 6.94
N SER A 197 16.75 0.73 6.33
CA SER A 197 16.94 -0.68 6.64
C SER A 197 17.39 -0.96 8.09
N ALA A 198 16.46 -0.82 9.04
CA ALA A 198 16.52 -1.67 10.23
C ALA A 198 16.40 -3.16 9.88
N ARG A 199 16.21 -3.51 8.59
CA ARG A 199 16.43 -4.85 8.02
C ARG A 199 17.90 -5.19 7.72
N SER A 200 18.85 -4.25 7.72
CA SER A 200 20.26 -4.54 7.44
C SER A 200 21.17 -4.54 8.66
N GLU A 201 20.72 -4.08 9.82
CA GLU A 201 21.52 -4.17 11.07
C GLU A 201 20.98 -5.18 12.08
N VAL A 202 19.69 -5.52 12.03
CA VAL A 202 19.18 -6.71 12.73
C VAL A 202 18.25 -7.44 11.79
N GLN A 203 18.62 -8.68 11.52
CA GLN A 203 17.93 -9.66 10.70
C GLN A 203 16.62 -10.11 11.36
N GLU A 204 15.80 -9.17 11.83
CA GLU A 204 14.44 -9.47 12.27
C GLU A 204 13.60 -9.70 11.01
N HIS A 205 13.60 -10.95 10.56
CA HIS A 205 12.59 -11.47 9.66
C HIS A 205 11.24 -11.26 10.35
N GLU A 206 10.57 -10.15 10.02
CA GLU A 206 9.20 -9.92 10.45
C GLU A 206 8.37 -11.13 9.97
N ALA A 207 7.80 -11.86 10.93
CA ALA A 207 7.07 -13.09 10.64
C ALA A 207 5.92 -12.76 9.67
N LEU A 208 5.78 -13.57 8.62
CA LEU A 208 4.74 -13.38 7.62
C LEU A 208 3.37 -13.29 8.30
N SER A 209 2.65 -12.20 8.07
CA SER A 209 1.31 -12.05 8.61
C SER A 209 0.33 -12.91 7.81
N LEU A 210 -0.69 -13.46 8.46
CA LEU A 210 -1.81 -14.13 7.77
C LEU A 210 -2.47 -13.23 6.71
N ARG A 211 -2.38 -11.90 6.90
CA ARG A 211 -2.89 -10.92 5.93
C ARG A 211 -2.16 -10.99 4.58
N ASP A 212 -0.87 -11.31 4.58
CA ASP A 212 -0.06 -11.40 3.36
C ASP A 212 -0.35 -12.69 2.58
N VAL A 213 -0.80 -13.74 3.27
CA VAL A 213 -1.10 -15.06 2.69
C VAL A 213 -2.59 -15.25 2.39
N LYS A 214 -3.45 -14.26 2.71
CA LYS A 214 -4.91 -14.37 2.55
C LYS A 214 -5.34 -14.82 1.15
N ALA A 215 -4.66 -14.35 0.11
CA ALA A 215 -4.99 -14.70 -1.27
C ALA A 215 -4.81 -16.20 -1.55
N ALA A 216 -3.81 -16.84 -0.92
CA ALA A 216 -3.58 -18.27 -1.03
C ALA A 216 -4.69 -19.11 -0.37
N PHE A 217 -5.45 -18.55 0.57
CA PHE A 217 -6.61 -19.20 1.17
C PHE A 217 -7.90 -18.93 0.37
N TYR A 218 -8.13 -17.69 -0.08
CA TYR A 218 -9.37 -17.34 -0.79
C TYR A 218 -9.44 -17.90 -2.20
N MET A 219 -8.32 -17.99 -2.91
CA MET A 219 -8.29 -18.50 -4.28
C MET A 219 -8.75 -19.98 -4.38
N PRO A 220 -8.21 -20.95 -3.60
CA PRO A 220 -8.71 -22.32 -3.65
C PRO A 220 -10.15 -22.43 -3.15
N LEU A 221 -10.55 -21.64 -2.15
CA LEU A 221 -11.94 -21.60 -1.68
C LEU A 221 -12.90 -21.18 -2.81
N ALA A 222 -12.54 -20.13 -3.55
CA ALA A 222 -13.32 -19.65 -4.70
C ALA A 222 -13.38 -20.69 -5.82
N LEU A 223 -12.29 -21.39 -6.10
CA LEU A 223 -12.27 -22.47 -7.09
C LEU A 223 -13.13 -23.66 -6.68
N VAL A 224 -13.09 -24.07 -5.41
CA VAL A 224 -13.96 -25.13 -4.87
C VAL A 224 -15.42 -24.71 -4.96
N ALA A 225 -15.75 -23.48 -4.58
CA ALA A 225 -17.11 -22.95 -4.71
C ALA A 225 -17.59 -22.97 -6.17
N ALA A 226 -16.77 -22.51 -7.10
CA ALA A 226 -17.08 -22.55 -8.54
C ALA A 226 -17.28 -24.00 -9.05
N ALA A 227 -16.43 -24.94 -8.62
CA ALA A 227 -16.56 -26.34 -8.97
C ALA A 227 -17.87 -26.96 -8.43
N MET A 228 -18.26 -26.62 -7.20
CA MET A 228 -19.53 -27.06 -6.60
C MET A 228 -20.74 -26.52 -7.36
N VAL A 229 -20.70 -25.25 -7.79
CA VAL A 229 -21.76 -24.64 -8.62
C VAL A 229 -21.86 -25.31 -9.98
N ALA A 230 -20.73 -25.55 -10.65
CA ALA A 230 -20.70 -26.25 -11.93
C ALA A 230 -21.27 -27.68 -11.80
N PHE A 231 -20.85 -28.42 -10.76
CA PHE A 231 -21.37 -29.75 -10.48
C PHE A 231 -22.88 -29.76 -10.20
N ALA A 232 -23.37 -28.80 -9.41
CA ALA A 232 -24.81 -28.65 -9.16
C ALA A 232 -25.58 -28.36 -10.47
N ALA A 233 -25.04 -27.53 -11.36
CA ALA A 233 -25.65 -27.26 -12.66
C ALA A 233 -25.70 -28.52 -13.53
N GLU A 234 -24.62 -29.30 -13.58
CA GLU A 234 -24.60 -30.59 -14.30
C GLU A 234 -25.65 -31.57 -13.76
N LEU A 235 -25.80 -31.66 -12.43
CA LEU A 235 -26.82 -32.51 -11.81
C LEU A 235 -28.24 -32.09 -12.20
N LEU A 236 -28.53 -30.78 -12.21
CA LEU A 236 -29.83 -30.26 -12.62
C LEU A 236 -30.14 -30.54 -14.10
N VAL A 237 -29.14 -30.38 -14.98
CA VAL A 237 -29.27 -30.70 -16.41
C VAL A 237 -29.48 -32.20 -16.61
N ALA A 238 -28.71 -33.04 -15.91
CA ALA A 238 -28.84 -34.50 -15.98
C ALA A 238 -30.21 -34.99 -15.48
N ALA A 239 -30.74 -34.41 -14.40
CA ALA A 239 -32.07 -34.72 -13.90
C ALA A 239 -33.16 -34.39 -14.93
N ARG A 240 -33.11 -33.18 -15.54
CA ARG A 240 -34.05 -32.79 -16.60
C ARG A 240 -33.98 -33.71 -17.82
N CYS A 241 -32.78 -34.12 -18.25
CA CYS A 241 -32.63 -35.07 -19.34
C CYS A 241 -33.25 -36.44 -19.03
N ARG A 242 -33.12 -36.92 -17.78
CA ARG A 242 -33.76 -38.18 -17.35
C ARG A 242 -35.28 -38.10 -17.37
N GLU A 243 -35.86 -36.98 -16.94
CA GLU A 243 -37.32 -36.76 -17.01
C GLU A 243 -37.83 -36.77 -18.46
N VAL A 244 -37.12 -36.11 -19.37
CA VAL A 244 -37.46 -36.11 -20.81
C VAL A 244 -37.41 -37.53 -21.38
N LEU A 245 -36.35 -38.30 -21.09
CA LEU A 245 -36.25 -39.69 -21.53
C LEU A 245 -37.34 -40.59 -20.94
N ALA A 246 -37.67 -40.42 -19.65
CA ALA A 246 -38.74 -41.16 -18.99
C ALA A 246 -40.13 -40.82 -19.56
N SER A 247 -40.37 -39.58 -19.96
CA SER A 247 -41.62 -39.16 -20.62
C SER A 247 -41.80 -39.78 -22.01
N SER A 248 -40.70 -39.98 -22.74
CA SER A 248 -40.70 -40.59 -24.09
C SER A 248 -41.03 -42.09 -24.06
N GLN A 249 -40.68 -42.79 -22.98
CA GLN A 249 -40.92 -44.23 -22.84
C GLN A 249 -42.38 -44.59 -22.46
N LYS A 250 -43.20 -43.59 -22.09
CA LYS A 250 -44.62 -43.78 -21.71
C LYS A 250 -45.61 -43.70 -22.87
N VAL A 251 -45.18 -43.72 -24.14
CA VAL A 251 -46.12 -43.85 -25.28
C VAL A 251 -46.61 -45.31 -25.34
N PRO A 252 -47.86 -45.60 -24.95
CA PRO A 252 -48.41 -46.95 -25.03
C PRO A 252 -48.71 -47.23 -26.50
N GLY A 253 -48.33 -48.41 -26.97
CA GLY A 253 -48.64 -48.86 -28.32
C GLY A 253 -50.14 -48.77 -28.60
N SER A 254 -50.51 -47.96 -29.59
CA SER A 254 -51.67 -48.19 -30.46
C SER A 254 -51.67 -47.20 -31.62
N ALA A 255 -51.00 -47.55 -32.71
CA ALA A 255 -51.40 -47.12 -34.04
C ALA A 255 -50.74 -48.00 -35.10
N THR A 256 -51.36 -49.15 -35.28
CA THR A 256 -51.57 -49.86 -36.54
C THR A 256 -50.92 -49.20 -37.76
N ARG A 257 -49.85 -49.85 -38.21
CA ARG A 257 -49.23 -49.75 -39.52
C ARG A 257 -50.30 -49.97 -40.61
N ARG A 258 -50.78 -48.91 -41.26
CA ARG A 258 -51.48 -49.03 -42.56
C ARG A 258 -50.91 -47.98 -43.51
N GLY A 259 -50.35 -48.49 -44.60
CA GLY A 259 -49.45 -47.74 -45.47
C GLY A 259 -50.07 -46.55 -46.16
N ARG A 260 -49.21 -45.57 -46.47
CA ARG A 260 -49.43 -44.65 -47.57
C ARG A 260 -48.09 -44.35 -48.23
N LYS A 261 -47.97 -44.88 -49.44
CA LYS A 261 -46.99 -44.48 -50.46
C LYS A 261 -47.29 -43.04 -50.90
N GLU A 262 -46.26 -42.44 -51.50
CA GLU A 262 -46.29 -41.18 -52.27
C GLU A 262 -46.47 -39.93 -51.39
N ALA A 263 -45.80 -38.81 -51.63
CA ALA A 263 -45.16 -38.30 -52.83
C ALA A 263 -44.03 -37.34 -52.46
N TRP A 264 -43.09 -37.19 -53.38
CA TRP A 264 -42.18 -36.05 -53.47
C TRP A 264 -42.91 -34.71 -53.22
N ASN A 265 -42.28 -33.80 -52.48
CA ASN A 265 -42.27 -32.42 -52.95
C ASN A 265 -41.04 -31.63 -52.48
N HIS A 266 -40.50 -30.92 -53.46
CA HIS A 266 -39.48 -29.87 -53.39
C HIS A 266 -39.91 -28.69 -52.51
N ARG A 267 -38.92 -27.80 -52.25
CA ARG A 267 -39.02 -26.42 -51.71
C ARG A 267 -39.01 -26.34 -50.19
N ASP A 268 -38.35 -25.39 -49.54
CA ASP A 268 -37.52 -24.28 -50.00
C ASP A 268 -36.64 -23.81 -48.84
N ARG A 269 -35.60 -23.04 -49.19
CA ARG A 269 -34.82 -22.15 -48.32
C ARG A 269 -35.70 -21.44 -47.30
N ALA A 270 -35.23 -21.31 -46.06
CA ALA A 270 -35.29 -20.05 -45.32
C ALA A 270 -34.46 -20.09 -44.03
N THR A 271 -33.48 -19.18 -43.99
CA THR A 271 -33.09 -18.33 -42.85
C THR A 271 -32.65 -18.95 -41.54
N ALA A 272 -31.33 -18.83 -41.32
CA ALA A 272 -30.69 -18.79 -40.02
C ALA A 272 -31.31 -17.71 -39.10
N PRO A 273 -31.63 -18.04 -37.84
CA PRO A 273 -31.83 -17.02 -36.82
C PRO A 273 -30.47 -16.58 -36.26
N SER A 274 -30.09 -15.35 -36.57
CA SER A 274 -29.07 -14.59 -35.87
C SER A 274 -29.52 -14.36 -34.42
N VAL A 275 -28.99 -15.15 -33.48
CA VAL A 275 -29.16 -14.88 -32.05
C VAL A 275 -28.13 -13.84 -31.64
N THR A 276 -28.50 -12.57 -31.81
CA THR A 276 -27.91 -11.44 -31.07
C THR A 276 -28.47 -11.47 -29.65
N GLY A 277 -27.79 -12.18 -28.76
CA GLY A 277 -28.11 -12.27 -27.34
C GLY A 277 -27.12 -11.49 -26.50
N ASN A 278 -27.46 -10.22 -26.24
CA ASN A 278 -27.07 -9.37 -25.12
C ASN A 278 -25.74 -9.68 -24.41
N ALA A 279 -24.73 -8.89 -24.78
CA ALA A 279 -23.61 -8.59 -23.90
C ALA A 279 -24.12 -7.76 -22.70
N SER A 280 -24.41 -8.45 -21.60
CA SER A 280 -24.50 -7.81 -20.28
C SER A 280 -23.12 -7.31 -19.90
N ARG A 281 -22.88 -6.02 -20.14
CA ARG A 281 -21.77 -5.26 -19.57
C ARG A 281 -21.92 -5.29 -18.04
N LEU A 282 -21.18 -6.19 -17.39
CA LEU A 282 -20.88 -6.07 -15.98
C LEU A 282 -19.79 -4.99 -15.85
N ILE A 283 -20.19 -3.77 -15.53
CA ILE A 283 -19.26 -2.73 -15.09
C ILE A 283 -18.98 -3.01 -13.61
N VAL A 284 -17.86 -3.66 -13.34
CA VAL A 284 -17.32 -3.75 -11.99
C VAL A 284 -16.66 -2.41 -11.70
N HIS A 285 -17.34 -1.57 -10.93
CA HIS A 285 -16.71 -0.46 -10.23
C HIS A 285 -15.81 -1.07 -9.13
N LEU A 286 -14.50 -1.07 -9.38
CA LEU A 286 -13.51 -1.22 -8.32
C LEU A 286 -13.43 0.12 -7.60
N GLU A 287 -14.13 0.22 -6.48
CA GLU A 287 -13.82 1.21 -5.46
C GLU A 287 -12.36 1.04 -5.03
N ASN A 288 -11.61 2.13 -5.11
CA ASN A 288 -10.30 2.27 -4.48
C ASN A 288 -10.49 2.12 -2.97
N ILE A 289 -10.22 0.93 -2.45
CA ILE A 289 -9.95 0.74 -1.03
C ILE A 289 -8.46 0.98 -0.85
N ILE A 290 -8.18 2.10 -0.19
CA ILE A 290 -6.89 2.48 0.41
C ILE A 290 -6.50 1.45 1.46
#